data_AF-K6UZW3-F1
#
_entry.id   AF-K6UZW3-F1
#
_cell.length_a   1.000
_cell.length_b   1.000
_cell.length_c   1.000
_cell.angle_alpha   90.00
_cell.angle_beta   90.00
_cell.angle_gamma   90.00
#
_symmetry.space_group_name_H-M   'P 1'
#
loop_
_entity.id
_entity.type
_entity.pdbx_description
1 polymer ?
#
loop_
_entity_poly.entity_id
_entity_poly.type
_entity_poly.pdbx_seq_one_letter_code
_entity_poly.pdbx_strand_id
1 'polypeptide(L)'
;MALSPDNNWVEVLQNFPSYKEYEKLDNVDFANEKGNLCNGAGSINDIQKLKNSCYYFQHWFFDNIAKKYYNGNHIYYNHRVAQKLFNIVSTLTSVSSKINQCYCHFSGSPDDWKKEKYLHDYFENHKYISCSNSSKDRCEEYIQYVTYINSLFPRKEDKCCDEGVLIEEEFCESYFKCDGI
;
A
#
# COMPACT_ATOMS: atom_id res chain seq x y z
N MET A 1 -25.54 -9.64 -0.21
CA MET A 1 -24.61 -10.57 0.47
C MET A 1 -23.87 -9.75 1.50
N ALA A 2 -24.01 -10.10 2.78
CA ALA A 2 -23.33 -9.40 3.86
C ALA A 2 -21.82 -9.65 3.75
N LEU A 3 -21.02 -8.60 3.66
CA LEU A 3 -19.57 -8.69 3.82
C LEU A 3 -19.30 -9.17 5.26
N SER A 4 -18.57 -10.28 5.36
CA SER A 4 -18.09 -10.94 6.57
C SER A 4 -17.30 -9.97 7.49
N PRO A 5 -17.13 -10.25 8.80
CA PRO A 5 -16.55 -9.32 9.76
C PRO A 5 -15.12 -8.97 9.36
N ASP A 6 -14.79 -7.67 9.42
CA ASP A 6 -13.48 -7.04 9.19
C ASP A 6 -12.37 -7.99 8.75
N ASN A 7 -12.34 -8.33 7.46
CA ASN A 7 -11.28 -9.14 6.88
C ASN A 7 -9.91 -8.57 7.29
N ASN A 8 -9.19 -9.30 8.13
CA ASN A 8 -7.82 -8.99 8.54
C ASN A 8 -6.89 -10.01 7.89
N TRP A 9 -6.34 -9.67 6.73
CA TRP A 9 -5.51 -10.58 5.94
C TRP A 9 -4.06 -10.71 6.45
N VAL A 10 -3.72 -10.20 7.63
CA VAL A 10 -2.35 -10.26 8.18
C VAL A 10 -1.85 -11.71 8.24
N GLU A 11 -2.66 -12.66 8.72
CA GLU A 11 -2.25 -14.07 8.81
C GLU A 11 -1.95 -14.69 7.43
N VAL A 12 -2.65 -14.23 6.40
CA VAL A 12 -2.43 -14.64 5.01
C VAL A 12 -1.16 -14.01 4.47
N LEU A 13 -0.91 -12.73 4.76
CA LEU A 13 0.13 -11.94 4.11
C LEU A 13 1.49 -11.97 4.82
N GLN A 14 1.53 -12.26 6.12
CA GLN A 14 2.74 -12.12 6.97
C GLN A 14 3.98 -12.86 6.46
N ASN A 15 3.79 -13.94 5.69
CA ASN A 15 4.89 -14.76 5.17
C ASN A 15 5.39 -14.30 3.78
N PHE A 16 4.75 -13.32 3.15
CA PHE A 16 5.09 -12.87 1.81
C PHE A 16 6.15 -11.75 1.80
N PRO A 17 6.85 -11.56 0.67
CA PRO A 17 7.89 -10.53 0.56
C PRO A 17 7.41 -9.11 0.88
N SER A 18 6.20 -8.72 0.47
CA SER A 18 5.70 -7.36 0.73
C SER A 18 5.64 -7.06 2.24
N TYR A 19 5.26 -8.05 3.06
CA TYR A 19 5.19 -7.91 4.51
C TYR A 19 6.57 -7.64 5.13
N LYS A 20 7.62 -8.29 4.62
CA LYS A 20 9.00 -8.06 5.06
C LYS A 20 9.50 -6.65 4.73
N GLU A 21 9.01 -6.02 3.67
CA GLU A 21 9.33 -4.62 3.38
C GLU A 21 8.69 -3.67 4.40
N TYR A 22 7.45 -3.95 4.84
CA TYR A 22 6.82 -3.20 5.93
C TYR A 22 7.54 -3.39 7.27
N GLU A 23 7.99 -4.61 7.59
CA GLU A 23 8.77 -4.85 8.81
C GLU A 23 10.08 -4.06 8.83
N LYS A 24 10.73 -3.85 7.68
CA LYS A 24 11.92 -2.98 7.63
C LYS A 24 11.58 -1.55 8.04
N LEU A 25 10.45 -1.02 7.58
CA LEU A 25 9.97 0.33 7.90
C LEU A 25 9.62 0.48 9.39
N ASP A 26 9.07 -0.56 10.02
CA ASP A 26 8.82 -0.58 11.46
C ASP A 26 10.12 -0.48 12.29
N ASN A 27 11.23 -0.95 11.73
CA ASN A 27 12.54 -0.97 12.39
C ASN A 27 13.44 0.21 12.00
N VAL A 28 12.93 1.19 11.23
CA VAL A 28 13.71 2.38 10.87
C VAL A 28 13.92 3.26 12.10
N ASP A 29 15.17 3.41 12.50
CA ASP A 29 15.57 4.39 13.51
C ASP A 29 15.76 5.77 12.85
N PHE A 30 14.66 6.50 12.74
CA PHE A 30 14.64 7.86 12.19
C PHE A 30 15.56 8.83 12.95
N ALA A 31 15.93 8.54 14.20
CA ALA A 31 16.85 9.39 14.96
C ALA A 31 18.31 9.21 14.53
N ASN A 32 18.65 8.07 13.93
CA ASN A 32 20.01 7.71 13.53
C ASN A 32 20.22 7.64 12.01
N GLU A 33 19.16 7.75 11.21
CA GLU A 33 19.26 7.83 9.76
C GLU A 33 19.76 9.19 9.28
N LYS A 34 21.07 9.26 8.99
CA LYS A 34 21.67 10.37 8.26
C LYS A 34 21.23 10.35 6.80
N GLY A 35 20.08 10.94 6.48
CA GLY A 35 19.73 11.52 5.16
C GLY A 35 19.86 10.68 3.89
N ASN A 36 20.21 9.39 3.99
CA ASN A 36 20.61 8.59 2.83
C ASN A 36 19.44 7.91 2.11
N LEU A 37 18.24 7.86 2.72
CA LEU A 37 17.04 7.30 2.08
C LEU A 37 16.65 8.02 0.78
N CYS A 38 17.05 9.29 0.62
CA CYS A 38 16.66 10.12 -0.51
C CYS A 38 17.77 10.34 -1.56
N ASN A 39 18.97 9.80 -1.35
CA ASN A 39 20.16 10.20 -2.11
C ASN A 39 20.56 9.28 -3.27
N GLY A 40 19.91 8.12 -3.45
CA GLY A 40 20.27 7.14 -4.47
C GLY A 40 19.32 7.10 -5.65
N ALA A 41 19.48 7.98 -6.64
CA ALA A 41 18.91 7.75 -7.97
C ALA A 41 19.81 8.38 -9.03
N GLY A 42 20.52 7.52 -9.78
CA GLY A 42 21.35 7.88 -10.92
C GLY A 42 21.06 7.05 -12.18
N SER A 43 20.33 5.93 -12.07
CA SER A 43 19.93 5.06 -13.19
C SER A 43 18.41 4.76 -13.22
N ILE A 44 17.88 4.29 -14.35
CA ILE A 44 16.46 3.88 -14.51
C ILE A 44 16.06 2.81 -13.48
N ASN A 45 16.94 1.84 -13.22
CA ASN A 45 16.72 0.81 -12.20
C ASN A 45 16.62 1.40 -10.78
N ASP A 46 17.35 2.49 -10.49
CA ASP A 46 17.26 3.16 -9.20
C ASP A 46 15.96 3.95 -9.06
N ILE A 47 15.46 4.53 -10.16
CA ILE A 47 14.17 5.23 -10.18
C ILE A 47 13.03 4.25 -9.89
N GLN A 48 13.02 3.08 -10.53
CA GLN A 48 11.98 2.07 -10.31
C GLN A 48 12.04 1.47 -8.90
N LYS A 49 13.25 1.20 -8.38
CA LYS A 49 13.42 0.79 -6.97
C LYS A 49 12.91 1.84 -6.01
N LEU A 50 13.24 3.11 -6.25
CA LEU A 50 12.77 4.22 -5.43
C LEU A 50 11.24 4.35 -5.51
N LYS A 51 10.63 4.13 -6.69
CA LYS A 51 9.17 4.13 -6.86
C LYS A 51 8.57 3.07 -5.95
N ASN A 52 9.03 1.82 -6.06
CA ASN A 52 8.50 0.73 -5.24
C ASN A 52 8.67 1.02 -3.74
N SER A 53 9.85 1.48 -3.30
CA SER A 53 10.08 1.87 -1.90
C SER A 53 9.14 2.98 -1.42
N CYS A 54 8.80 3.95 -2.28
CA CYS A 54 7.81 4.99 -1.96
C CYS A 54 6.42 4.41 -1.68
N TYR A 55 5.96 3.42 -2.46
CA TYR A 55 4.64 2.80 -2.24
C TYR A 55 4.58 1.99 -0.94
N TYR A 56 5.64 1.24 -0.65
CA TYR A 56 5.77 0.58 0.66
C TYR A 56 5.69 1.59 1.80
N PHE A 57 6.42 2.71 1.69
CA PHE A 57 6.35 3.78 2.68
C PHE A 57 4.95 4.40 2.79
N GLN A 58 4.29 4.70 1.67
CA GLN A 58 2.94 5.29 1.65
C GLN A 58 1.92 4.38 2.36
N HIS A 59 1.85 3.11 1.96
CA HIS A 59 0.93 2.15 2.59
C HIS A 59 1.23 1.93 4.07
N TRP A 60 2.51 1.83 4.43
CA TRP A 60 2.95 1.75 5.82
C TRP A 60 2.53 2.99 6.62
N PHE A 61 2.77 4.19 6.07
CA PHE A 61 2.42 5.45 6.70
C PHE A 61 0.91 5.55 6.92
N PHE A 62 0.10 5.23 5.91
CA PHE A 62 -1.35 5.34 5.99
C PHE A 62 -1.93 4.35 6.99
N ASP A 63 -1.42 3.11 7.01
CA ASP A 63 -1.81 2.09 7.97
C ASP A 63 -1.47 2.49 9.42
N ASN A 64 -0.27 3.06 9.65
CA ASN A 64 0.12 3.57 10.96
C ASN A 64 -0.71 4.78 11.40
N ILE A 65 -1.04 5.69 10.47
CA ILE A 65 -1.93 6.81 10.75
C ILE A 65 -3.35 6.32 11.07
N ALA A 66 -3.90 5.40 10.29
CA ALA A 66 -5.19 4.77 10.55
C ALA A 66 -5.24 4.14 11.94
N LYS A 67 -4.27 3.27 12.26
CA LYS A 67 -4.17 2.58 13.55
C LYS A 67 -4.11 3.53 14.73
N LYS A 68 -3.36 4.63 14.61
CA LYS A 68 -3.10 5.55 15.73
C LYS A 68 -4.19 6.62 15.90
N TYR A 69 -4.79 7.08 14.81
CA TYR A 69 -5.65 8.26 14.82
C TYR A 69 -7.11 7.94 14.47
N TYR A 70 -7.39 6.83 13.80
CA TYR A 70 -8.76 6.51 13.37
C TYR A 70 -9.42 5.38 14.18
N ASN A 71 -8.68 4.73 15.07
CA ASN A 71 -9.22 3.80 16.04
C ASN A 71 -9.66 4.53 17.32
N GLY A 72 -10.98 4.72 17.52
CA GLY A 72 -11.57 5.20 18.78
C GLY A 72 -12.53 6.40 18.66
N ASN A 73 -12.99 6.91 19.81
CA ASN A 73 -14.12 7.84 19.90
C ASN A 73 -13.78 9.33 19.64
N HIS A 74 -12.51 9.69 19.40
CA HIS A 74 -12.06 11.09 19.23
C HIS A 74 -11.72 11.44 17.76
N ILE A 75 -12.60 11.03 16.85
CA ILE A 75 -12.41 11.09 15.39
C ILE A 75 -12.01 12.50 14.91
N TYR A 76 -12.63 13.57 15.44
CA TYR A 76 -12.36 14.94 14.99
C TYR A 76 -10.95 15.45 15.31
N TYR A 77 -10.49 15.30 16.55
CA TYR A 77 -9.16 15.76 16.96
C TYR A 77 -8.07 14.94 16.29
N ASN A 78 -8.27 13.63 16.21
CA ASN A 78 -7.32 12.75 15.60
C ASN A 78 -7.19 12.99 14.09
N HIS A 79 -8.28 13.32 13.40
CA HIS A 79 -8.25 13.70 11.99
C HIS A 79 -7.38 14.94 11.75
N ARG A 80 -7.45 15.97 12.62
CA ARG A 80 -6.59 17.16 12.50
C ARG A 80 -5.10 16.84 12.69
N VAL A 81 -4.78 15.94 13.62
CA VAL A 81 -3.39 15.49 13.84
C VAL A 81 -2.89 14.69 12.64
N ALA A 82 -3.70 13.74 12.15
CA ALA A 82 -3.41 13.00 10.93
C ALA A 82 -3.14 13.94 9.75
N GLN A 83 -4.04 14.90 9.49
CA GLN A 83 -3.88 15.87 8.41
C GLN A 83 -2.56 16.66 8.52
N LYS A 84 -2.16 17.09 9.73
CA LYS A 84 -0.86 17.77 9.92
C LYS A 84 0.32 16.86 9.58
N LEU A 85 0.27 15.58 9.96
CA LEU A 85 1.32 14.61 9.63
C LEU A 85 1.42 14.38 8.12
N PHE A 86 0.29 14.22 7.44
CA PHE A 86 0.25 14.15 5.98
C PHE A 86 0.83 15.41 5.32
N ASN A 87 0.47 16.60 5.80
CA ASN A 87 1.02 17.85 5.27
C ASN A 87 2.54 17.94 5.45
N ILE A 88 3.09 17.45 6.57
CA ILE A 88 4.54 17.41 6.80
C ILE A 88 5.20 16.46 5.79
N VAL A 89 4.70 15.24 5.63
CA VAL A 89 5.25 14.25 4.68
C VAL A 89 5.13 14.76 3.24
N SER A 90 3.98 15.33 2.88
CA SER A 90 3.72 15.95 1.57
C SER A 90 4.71 17.09 1.28
N THR A 91 4.96 17.96 2.27
CA THR A 91 5.93 19.05 2.15
C THR A 91 7.33 18.48 1.94
N LEU A 92 7.76 17.53 2.76
CA LEU A 92 9.10 16.92 2.66
C LEU A 92 9.33 16.24 1.30
N THR A 93 8.34 15.48 0.83
CA THR A 93 8.42 14.76 -0.46
C THR A 93 8.40 15.69 -1.66
N SER A 94 7.76 16.86 -1.56
CA SER A 94 7.75 17.87 -2.64
C SER A 94 9.07 18.62 -2.84
N VAL A 95 10.00 18.58 -1.87
CA VAL A 95 11.25 19.37 -1.92
C VAL A 95 12.24 18.84 -2.95
N SER A 96 12.15 17.56 -3.32
CA SER A 96 13.08 16.94 -4.26
C SER A 96 12.34 16.17 -5.34
N SER A 97 12.70 16.42 -6.60
CA SER A 97 12.15 15.73 -7.77
C SER A 97 12.34 14.21 -7.71
N LYS A 98 13.34 13.72 -6.95
CA LYS A 98 13.60 12.29 -6.77
C LYS A 98 12.55 11.63 -5.88
N ILE A 99 12.11 12.30 -4.82
CA ILE A 99 11.16 11.76 -3.83
C ILE A 99 9.75 12.33 -4.00
N ASN A 100 9.52 13.18 -5.01
CA ASN A 100 8.19 13.69 -5.32
C ASN A 100 7.20 12.56 -5.64
N GLN A 101 7.68 11.41 -6.12
CA GLN A 101 6.85 10.21 -6.30
C GLN A 101 6.41 9.54 -4.99
N CYS A 102 7.07 9.83 -3.86
CA CYS A 102 6.63 9.43 -2.52
C CYS A 102 5.51 10.33 -1.97
N TYR A 103 4.99 11.29 -2.74
CA TYR A 103 3.99 12.24 -2.28
C TYR A 103 2.75 11.56 -1.68
N CYS A 104 2.44 11.91 -0.44
CA CYS A 104 1.29 11.39 0.30
C CYS A 104 0.15 12.42 0.30
N HIS A 105 -0.83 12.27 -0.59
CA HIS A 105 -2.03 13.11 -0.52
C HIS A 105 -2.94 12.66 0.62
N PHE A 106 -3.44 13.62 1.42
CA PHE A 106 -4.46 13.33 2.44
C PHE A 106 -5.85 13.22 1.78
N SER A 107 -6.14 12.05 1.22
CA SER A 107 -7.43 11.73 0.59
C SER A 107 -7.89 10.32 0.92
N GLY A 108 -9.20 10.11 0.89
CA GLY A 108 -9.83 8.83 1.21
C GLY A 108 -10.03 8.61 2.70
N SER A 109 -10.52 7.43 3.04
CA SER A 109 -10.76 6.99 4.41
C SER A 109 -9.75 5.89 4.83
N PRO A 110 -9.61 5.60 6.13
CA PRO A 110 -8.86 4.45 6.61
C PRO A 110 -9.22 3.13 5.93
N ASP A 111 -10.50 2.92 5.63
CA ASP A 111 -10.96 1.73 4.91
C ASP A 111 -10.49 1.70 3.46
N ASP A 112 -10.42 2.87 2.80
CA ASP A 112 -9.89 2.97 1.44
C ASP A 112 -8.39 2.70 1.43
N TRP A 113 -7.64 3.26 2.39
CA TRP A 113 -6.20 3.01 2.53
C TRP A 113 -5.90 1.53 2.77
N LYS A 114 -6.73 0.86 3.57
CA LYS A 114 -6.62 -0.57 3.85
C LYS A 114 -6.88 -1.41 2.59
N LYS A 115 -7.93 -1.10 1.82
CA LYS A 115 -8.23 -1.78 0.55
C LYS A 115 -7.13 -1.57 -0.49
N GLU A 116 -6.63 -0.35 -0.60
CA GLU A 116 -5.54 0.00 -1.50
C GLU A 116 -4.26 -0.78 -1.17
N LYS A 117 -3.91 -0.89 0.13
CA LYS A 117 -2.79 -1.72 0.59
C LYS A 117 -2.98 -3.19 0.23
N TYR A 118 -4.19 -3.75 0.37
CA TYR A 118 -4.45 -5.14 -0.03
C TYR A 118 -4.31 -5.38 -1.53
N LEU A 119 -4.75 -4.43 -2.36
CA LEU A 119 -4.49 -4.51 -3.80
C LEU A 119 -2.99 -4.50 -4.10
N HIS A 120 -2.24 -3.57 -3.50
CA HIS A 120 -0.77 -3.53 -3.61
C HIS A 120 -0.11 -4.85 -3.19
N ASP A 121 -0.46 -5.37 -2.00
CA ASP A 121 0.06 -6.63 -1.48
C ASP A 121 -0.29 -7.82 -2.37
N TYR A 122 -1.47 -7.82 -3.01
CA TYR A 122 -1.81 -8.84 -3.99
C TYR A 122 -0.87 -8.80 -5.19
N PHE A 123 -0.70 -7.65 -5.85
CA PHE A 123 0.14 -7.56 -7.05
C PHE A 123 1.61 -7.90 -6.77
N GLU A 124 2.14 -7.51 -5.61
CA GLU A 124 3.51 -7.84 -5.20
C GLU A 124 3.69 -9.34 -4.91
N ASN A 125 2.64 -10.02 -4.44
CA ASN A 125 2.74 -11.38 -3.92
C ASN A 125 1.99 -12.47 -4.70
N HIS A 126 1.18 -12.14 -5.72
CA HIS A 126 0.26 -13.08 -6.38
C HIS A 126 0.95 -14.37 -6.85
N LYS A 127 2.18 -14.29 -7.34
CA LYS A 127 2.99 -15.44 -7.76
C LYS A 127 3.31 -16.45 -6.65
N TYR A 128 3.21 -16.05 -5.38
CA TYR A 128 3.41 -16.89 -4.20
C TYR A 128 2.10 -17.46 -3.65
N ILE A 129 0.96 -16.99 -4.14
CA ILE A 129 -0.37 -17.46 -3.75
C ILE A 129 -0.71 -18.67 -4.62
N SER A 130 -0.45 -19.87 -4.09
CA SER A 130 -0.74 -21.12 -4.79
C SER A 130 -1.20 -22.20 -3.82
N CYS A 131 -2.24 -22.93 -4.23
CA CYS A 131 -2.76 -24.09 -3.52
C CYS A 131 -1.97 -25.38 -3.78
N SER A 132 -1.10 -25.42 -4.80
CA SER A 132 -0.44 -26.66 -5.22
C SER A 132 0.50 -27.24 -4.16
N ASN A 133 1.07 -26.39 -3.32
CA ASN A 133 2.07 -26.74 -2.31
C ASN A 133 1.64 -26.30 -0.89
N SER A 134 0.37 -25.95 -0.68
CA SER A 134 -0.14 -25.47 0.61
C SER A 134 -1.02 -26.52 1.30
N SER A 135 -1.20 -26.40 2.62
CA SER A 135 -2.24 -27.17 3.31
C SER A 135 -3.63 -26.79 2.80
N LYS A 136 -4.63 -27.65 3.07
CA LYS A 136 -6.03 -27.37 2.73
C LYS A 136 -6.51 -26.06 3.34
N ASP A 137 -6.27 -25.88 4.63
CA ASP A 137 -6.70 -24.67 5.37
C ASP A 137 -6.03 -23.42 4.80
N ARG A 138 -4.73 -23.50 4.48
CA ARG A 138 -4.00 -22.39 3.87
C ARG A 138 -4.47 -22.06 2.45
N CYS A 139 -4.84 -23.08 1.67
CA CYS A 139 -5.43 -22.87 0.36
C CYS A 139 -6.80 -22.19 0.48
N GLU A 140 -7.60 -22.54 1.49
CA GLU A 140 -8.88 -21.90 1.75
C GLU A 140 -8.72 -20.41 2.09
N GLU A 141 -7.75 -20.06 2.94
CA GLU A 141 -7.37 -18.66 3.20
C GLU A 141 -6.96 -17.90 1.94
N TYR A 142 -6.17 -18.53 1.06
CA TYR A 142 -5.78 -17.94 -0.22
C TYR A 142 -6.99 -17.71 -1.14
N ILE A 143 -7.90 -18.68 -1.25
CA ILE A 143 -9.13 -18.53 -2.04
C ILE A 143 -9.96 -17.37 -1.50
N GLN A 144 -10.13 -17.27 -0.18
CA GLN A 144 -10.90 -16.19 0.44
C GLN A 144 -10.23 -14.82 0.19
N TYR A 145 -8.91 -14.74 0.31
CA TYR A 145 -8.16 -13.51 0.03
C TYR A 145 -8.30 -13.09 -1.43
N VAL A 146 -8.05 -13.99 -2.38
CA VAL A 146 -8.18 -13.71 -3.82
C VAL A 146 -9.62 -13.33 -4.18
N THR A 147 -10.62 -13.99 -3.58
CA THR A 147 -12.03 -13.63 -3.76
C THR A 147 -12.32 -12.21 -3.28
N TYR A 148 -11.74 -11.80 -2.14
CA TYR A 148 -11.85 -10.44 -1.64
C TYR A 148 -11.17 -9.43 -2.57
N ILE A 149 -9.97 -9.72 -3.06
CA ILE A 149 -9.26 -8.87 -4.03
C ILE A 149 -10.10 -8.72 -5.31
N ASN A 150 -10.66 -9.81 -5.83
CA ASN A 150 -11.57 -9.78 -6.99
C ASN A 150 -12.81 -8.91 -6.77
N SER A 151 -13.28 -8.77 -5.53
CA SER A 151 -14.38 -7.84 -5.22
C SER A 151 -13.97 -6.36 -5.24
N LEU A 152 -12.67 -6.07 -5.08
CA LEU A 152 -12.11 -4.71 -5.10
C LEU A 152 -11.66 -4.30 -6.51
N PHE A 153 -11.17 -5.26 -7.31
CA PHE A 153 -10.52 -5.02 -8.60
C PHE A 153 -11.36 -4.20 -9.59
N PRO A 154 -12.66 -4.48 -9.85
CA PRO A 154 -13.41 -3.76 -10.88
C PRO A 154 -13.46 -2.25 -10.63
N ARG A 155 -13.67 -1.84 -9.38
CA ARG A 155 -13.71 -0.40 -9.02
C ARG A 155 -12.36 0.28 -9.16
N LYS A 156 -11.27 -0.48 -9.06
CA LYS A 156 -9.92 0.04 -9.22
C LYS A 156 -9.56 0.07 -10.70
N GLU A 157 -9.88 -0.97 -11.45
CA GLU A 157 -9.75 -1.05 -12.91
C GLU A 157 -10.50 0.10 -13.61
N ASP A 158 -11.77 0.34 -13.28
CA ASP A 158 -12.59 1.44 -13.84
C ASP A 158 -11.96 2.83 -13.68
N LYS A 159 -11.10 3.01 -12.66
CA LYS A 159 -10.39 4.27 -12.41
C LYS A 159 -9.05 4.27 -13.12
N CYS A 160 -8.30 3.20 -12.94
CA CYS A 160 -6.89 3.11 -13.32
C CYS A 160 -6.64 2.73 -14.77
N CYS A 161 -7.64 2.23 -15.49
CA CYS A 161 -7.48 1.60 -16.79
C CYS A 161 -8.42 2.22 -17.84
N ASP A 162 -7.88 2.52 -19.01
CA ASP A 162 -8.65 2.87 -20.21
C ASP A 162 -8.34 1.84 -21.30
N GLU A 163 -9.36 1.15 -21.80
CA GLU A 163 -9.23 0.07 -22.78
C GLU A 163 -8.18 -1.01 -22.41
N GLY A 164 -8.02 -1.30 -21.11
CA GLY A 164 -7.03 -2.28 -20.61
C GLY A 164 -5.60 -1.73 -20.51
N VAL A 165 -5.40 -0.42 -20.70
CA VAL A 165 -4.11 0.27 -20.56
C VAL A 165 -4.13 1.12 -19.30
N LEU A 166 -3.06 1.07 -18.51
CA LEU A 166 -2.93 1.91 -17.32
C LEU A 166 -2.93 3.39 -17.70
N ILE A 167 -3.74 4.19 -17.02
CA ILE A 167 -3.78 5.64 -17.18
C ILE A 167 -2.62 6.24 -16.38
N GLU A 168 -1.71 6.93 -17.07
CA GLU A 168 -0.46 7.41 -16.48
C GLU A 168 -0.65 8.51 -15.41
N GLU A 169 -1.78 9.21 -15.44
CA GLU A 169 -2.07 10.34 -14.56
C GLU A 169 -2.76 9.94 -13.25
N GLU A 170 -3.20 8.68 -13.13
CA GLU A 170 -3.80 8.17 -11.90
C GLU A 170 -2.73 7.50 -11.02
N PHE A 171 -2.87 7.60 -9.69
CA PHE A 171 -1.98 7.00 -8.67
C PHE A 171 -1.96 5.44 -8.69
N CYS A 172 -2.17 4.83 -9.84
CA CYS A 172 -2.33 3.40 -10.10
C CYS A 172 -1.12 2.76 -10.77
N GLU A 173 -0.32 3.55 -11.51
CA GLU A 173 0.75 3.05 -12.40
C GLU A 173 1.78 2.11 -11.75
N SER A 174 1.94 2.21 -10.42
CA SER A 174 3.10 1.65 -9.76
C SER A 174 3.04 0.18 -9.43
N TYR A 175 1.83 -0.31 -9.17
CA TYR A 175 1.63 -1.69 -8.73
C TYR A 175 0.44 -2.34 -9.46
N PHE A 176 -0.53 -1.54 -9.91
CA PHE A 176 -1.74 -2.06 -10.50
C PHE A 176 -1.48 -2.53 -11.93
N LYS A 177 -2.17 -3.59 -12.36
CA LYS A 177 -2.13 -4.08 -13.74
C LYS A 177 -3.55 -4.28 -14.25
N CYS A 178 -3.80 -3.79 -15.46
CA CYS A 178 -5.11 -3.88 -16.12
C CYS A 178 -5.38 -5.25 -16.77
N ASP A 179 -4.41 -6.18 -16.74
CA ASP A 179 -4.51 -7.49 -17.39
C ASP A 179 -5.45 -8.49 -16.65
N GLY A 180 -6.23 -8.02 -15.68
CA GLY A 180 -7.11 -8.84 -14.84
C GLY A 180 -6.40 -9.54 -13.67
N ILE A 181 -7.19 -10.30 -12.89
CA ILE A 181 -6.78 -11.13 -11.74
C ILE A 181 -7.19 -12.59 -11.95
#